data_AF-S5Z686-F1
#
_entry.id   AF-S5Z686-F1
#
_cell.length_a   1.000
_cell.length_b   1.000
_cell.length_c   1.000
_cell.angle_alpha   90.00
_cell.angle_beta   90.00
_cell.angle_gamma   90.00
#
_symmetry.space_group_name_H-M   'P 1'
#
loop_
_entity.id
_entity.type
_entity.pdbx_description
1 polymer ?
#
loop_
_entity_poly.entity_id
_entity_poly.type
_entity_poly.pdbx_seq_one_letter_code
_entity_poly.pdbx_strand_id
1 'polypeptide(L)' 'MNATKVLDAKGLACPMPVVRAKKAMDELQSGEVLEVHTTDKGAKNDLPAWANTSGHTVLEMKEENGVLIFWIQKG' A
#
# COMPACT_ATOMS: atom_id res chain seq x y z
N MET A 1 -7.01 10.64 -8.66
CA MET A 1 -6.19 9.46 -8.96
C MET A 1 -7.12 8.26 -8.97
N ASN A 2 -7.08 7.41 -9.99
CA ASN A 2 -7.91 6.20 -10.02
C ASN A 2 -7.09 5.05 -9.45
N ALA A 3 -7.39 4.66 -8.21
CA ALA A 3 -6.91 3.38 -7.68
C ALA A 3 -7.76 2.27 -8.29
N THR A 4 -7.11 1.27 -8.90
CA THR A 4 -7.80 0.08 -9.41
C THR A 4 -8.37 -0.73 -8.25
N LYS A 5 -7.62 -0.82 -7.15
CA LYS A 5 -8.02 -1.62 -5.99
C LYS A 5 -7.70 -0.86 -4.72
N VAL A 6 -8.63 -0.93 -3.77
CA VAL A 6 -8.48 -0.34 -2.44
C VAL A 6 -8.38 -1.47 -1.43
N LEU A 7 -7.37 -1.38 -0.56
CA LEU A 7 -7.09 -2.35 0.48
C LEU A 7 -7.18 -1.67 1.84
N ASP A 8 -8.20 -2.04 2.60
CA ASP A 8 -8.34 -1.65 4.00
C ASP A 8 -7.54 -2.60 4.91
N ALA A 9 -6.39 -2.12 5.36
CA ALA A 9 -5.51 -2.73 6.36
C ALA A 9 -5.54 -1.98 7.71
N LYS A 10 -6.57 -1.18 7.97
CA LYS A 10 -6.78 -0.47 9.24
C LYS A 10 -6.89 -1.46 10.40
N GLY A 11 -6.23 -1.16 11.52
CA GLY A 11 -6.22 -2.02 12.71
C GLY A 11 -5.35 -3.28 12.63
N LEU A 12 -4.63 -3.51 11.51
CA LEU A 12 -3.67 -4.59 11.39
C LEU A 12 -2.30 -4.13 11.89
N ALA A 13 -1.73 -4.85 12.86
CA ALA A 13 -0.37 -4.60 13.33
C ALA A 13 0.67 -5.09 12.31
N CYS A 14 1.83 -4.42 12.27
CA CYS A 14 2.99 -4.88 11.51
C CYS A 14 3.31 -6.36 11.79
N PRO A 15 3.54 -7.21 10.76
CA PRO A 15 3.76 -6.91 9.33
C PRO A 15 2.52 -7.09 8.42
N MET A 16 1.33 -7.24 9.00
CA MET A 16 0.13 -7.60 8.23
C MET A 16 -0.26 -6.61 7.12
N PRO A 17 -0.09 -5.27 7.24
CA PRO A 17 -0.40 -4.33 6.15
C PRO A 17 0.40 -4.61 4.87
N VAL A 18 1.69 -4.93 4.99
CA VAL A 18 2.56 -5.24 3.85
C VAL A 18 2.18 -6.57 3.21
N VAL A 19 1.89 -7.59 4.03
CA VAL A 19 1.47 -8.92 3.52
C VAL A 19 0.16 -8.81 2.74
N ARG A 20 -0.79 -8.01 3.24
CA ARG A 20 -2.06 -7.74 2.56
C ARG A 20 -1.84 -6.94 1.28
N ALA A 21 -1.01 -5.89 1.32
CA ALA A 21 -0.67 -5.09 0.15
C ALA A 21 -0.03 -5.95 -0.94
N LYS A 22 0.91 -6.83 -0.57
CA LYS A 22 1.52 -7.80 -1.48
C LYS A 22 0.49 -8.71 -2.13
N LYS A 23 -0.42 -9.30 -1.34
CA LYS A 23 -1.49 -10.15 -1.90
C LYS A 23 -2.39 -9.39 -2.87
N ALA A 24 -2.82 -8.18 -2.50
CA ALA A 24 -3.68 -7.38 -3.36
C ALA A 24 -2.96 -6.92 -4.63
N MET A 25 -1.65 -6.64 -4.54
CA MET A 25 -0.80 -6.28 -5.67
C MET A 25 -0.54 -7.46 -6.61
N ASP A 26 -0.49 -8.68 -6.09
CA ASP A 26 -0.35 -9.90 -6.91
C ASP A 26 -1.55 -10.06 -7.86
N GLU A 27 -2.75 -9.70 -7.39
CA GLU A 27 -3.99 -9.71 -8.18
C GLU A 27 -4.11 -8.57 -9.21
N LEU A 28 -3.25 -7.56 -9.15
CA LEU A 28 -3.23 -6.43 -10.09
C LEU A 28 -2.35 -6.70 -11.32
N GLN A 29 -2.57 -5.96 -12.40
CA GLN A 29 -1.73 -5.96 -13.59
C GLN A 29 -0.73 -4.79 -13.57
N SER A 30 0.38 -4.92 -14.31
CA SER A 30 1.37 -3.84 -14.42
C SER A 30 0.71 -2.57 -14.97
N GLY A 31 0.98 -1.44 -14.33
CA GLY A 31 0.35 -0.15 -14.59
C GLY A 31 -0.86 0.16 -13.70
N GLU A 32 -1.44 -0.84 -13.03
CA GLU A 32 -2.56 -0.64 -12.10
C GLU A 32 -2.11 -0.11 -10.73
N VAL A 33 -3.02 0.57 -10.03
CA VAL A 33 -2.72 1.26 -8.77
C VAL A 33 -3.50 0.63 -7.62
N LEU A 34 -2.77 0.26 -6.57
CA LEU A 34 -3.28 -0.20 -5.29
C LEU A 34 -3.29 0.95 -4.28
N GLU A 35 -4.45 1.25 -3.73
CA GLU A 35 -4.62 2.16 -2.58
C GLU A 35 -4.64 1.34 -1.29
N VAL A 36 -3.78 1.65 -0.33
CA VAL A 36 -3.64 0.90 0.93
C VAL A 36 -3.94 1.82 2.11
N HIS A 37 -4.97 1.51 2.89
CA HIS A 37 -5.34 2.23 4.11
C HIS A 37 -4.86 1.48 5.34
N THR A 38 -4.01 2.09 6.14
CA THR A 38 -3.46 1.47 7.36
C THR A 38 -3.35 2.49 8.48
N THR A 39 -3.60 2.05 9.71
CA THR A 39 -3.39 2.87 10.92
C THR A 39 -2.05 2.54 11.60
N ASP A 40 -1.28 1.62 11.02
CA ASP A 40 -0.01 1.17 11.55
C ASP A 40 1.12 2.14 11.17
N LYS A 41 1.75 2.75 12.17
CA LYS A 41 2.85 3.71 11.94
C LYS A 41 4.11 3.06 11.34
N GLY A 42 4.30 1.74 11.50
CA GLY A 42 5.40 1.00 10.90
C GLY A 42 5.26 0.91 9.38
N ALA A 43 4.02 0.69 8.91
CA ALA A 43 3.69 0.63 7.49
C ALA A 43 4.12 1.87 6.69
N LYS A 44 4.29 3.03 7.35
CA LYS A 44 4.88 4.26 6.77
C LYS A 44 6.26 4.06 6.15
N ASN A 45 7.09 3.20 6.73
CA ASN A 45 8.41 2.89 6.20
C ASN A 45 8.41 1.54 5.46
N ASP A 46 7.67 0.55 5.97
CA ASP A 46 7.67 -0.79 5.41
C ASP A 46 7.01 -0.88 4.02
N LEU A 47 5.88 -0.20 3.77
CA LEU A 47 5.20 -0.23 2.47
C LEU A 47 6.06 0.36 1.34
N PRO A 48 6.62 1.58 1.47
CA PRO A 48 7.47 2.12 0.40
C PRO A 48 8.76 1.33 0.22
N ALA A 49 9.36 0.81 1.29
CA ALA A 49 10.54 -0.05 1.19
C ALA A 49 10.22 -1.37 0.46
N TRP A 50 9.09 -2.00 0.79
CA TRP A 50 8.62 -3.22 0.11
C TRP A 50 8.27 -2.95 -1.35
N ALA A 51 7.56 -1.86 -1.65
CA ALA A 51 7.20 -1.49 -3.01
C ALA A 51 8.46 -1.32 -3.87
N ASN A 52 9.42 -0.53 -3.40
CA ASN A 52 10.68 -0.28 -4.12
C ASN A 52 11.48 -1.57 -4.33
N THR A 53 11.57 -2.43 -3.30
CA THR A 53 12.25 -3.74 -3.40
C THR A 53 11.54 -4.72 -4.32
N SER A 54 10.20 -4.64 -4.42
CA SER A 54 9.39 -5.50 -5.28
C SER A 54 9.28 -4.99 -6.72
N GLY A 55 9.94 -3.86 -7.05
CA GLY A 55 9.85 -3.22 -8.37
C GLY A 55 8.53 -2.49 -8.60
N HIS A 56 7.82 -2.12 -7.54
CA HIS A 56 6.61 -1.29 -7.60
C HIS A 56 6.92 0.17 -7.29
N THR A 57 6.11 1.08 -7.80
CA THR A 57 6.31 2.52 -7.64
C THR A 57 5.28 3.08 -6.67
N VAL A 58 5.72 3.75 -5.59
CA VAL A 58 4.80 4.51 -4.75
C VAL A 58 4.54 5.86 -5.43
N LEU A 59 3.29 6.08 -5.84
CA LEU A 59 2.86 7.31 -6.50
C LEU A 59 2.62 8.43 -5.50
N GLU A 60 1.93 8.12 -4.40
CA GLU A 60 1.54 9.09 -3.40
C GLU A 60 1.40 8.42 -2.04
N MET A 61 1.60 9.21 -0.98
CA MET A 61 1.31 8.84 0.39
C MET A 61 0.59 10.00 1.07
N LYS A 62 -0.54 9.72 1.71
CA LYS A 62 -1.28 10.67 2.55
C LYS A 62 -1.46 10.12 3.95
N GLU A 63 -1.69 11.03 4.88
CA GLU A 63 -2.04 10.73 6.26
C GLU A 63 -3.24 11.59 6.61
N GLU A 64 -4.41 10.96 6.81
CA GLU A 64 -5.64 11.64 7.17
C GLU A 64 -6.21 11.05 8.47
N ASN A 65 -6.44 11.89 9.47
CA ASN A 65 -7.06 11.50 10.74
C ASN A 65 -6.41 10.27 11.42
N GLY A 66 -5.09 10.10 11.27
CA GLY A 66 -4.35 8.94 11.81
C GLY A 66 -4.43 7.67 10.95
N VAL A 67 -5.03 7.75 9.77
CA VAL A 67 -5.01 6.71 8.73
C VAL A 67 -3.99 7.10 7.67
N LEU A 68 -3.02 6.23 7.43
CA LEU A 68 -2.04 6.32 6.37
C LEU A 68 -2.63 5.69 5.11
N ILE A 69 -2.55 6.42 4.01
CA ILE A 69 -3.04 6.04 2.69
C ILE A 69 -1.86 6.01 1.73
N PHE A 70 -1.64 4.89 1.06
CA PHE A 70 -0.56 4.74 0.08
C PHE A 70 -1.12 4.38 -1.28
N TRP A 71 -0.70 5.06 -2.32
CA TRP A 71 -0.97 4.70 -3.70
C TRP A 71 0.27 4.07 -4.30
N ILE A 72 0.20 2.76 -4.58
CA ILE A 72 1.32 1.98 -5.10
C ILE A 72 0.92 1.48 -6.48
N GLN A 73 1.67 1.87 -7.51
CA GLN A 73 1.52 1.36 -8.86
C GLN A 73 2.36 0.09 -9.05
N LYS A 74 1.75 -0.92 -9.66
CA LYS A 74 2.47 -2.13 -10.08
C LYS A 74 3.38 -1.78 -11.25
N GLY A 75 4.68 -2.03 -11.07
CA GLY A 75 5.70 -1.95 -12.12
C GLY A 75 5.65 -3.13 -13.09
#